data_AF-A0A9E3VSR6-F1
#
_entry.id   AF-A0A9E3VSR6-F1
#
_cell.length_a   1.000
_cell.length_b   1.000
_cell.length_c   1.000
_cell.angle_alpha   90.00
_cell.angle_beta   90.00
_cell.angle_gamma   90.00
#
_symmetry.space_group_name_H-M   'P 1'
#
loop_
_entity.id
_entity.type
_entity.pdbx_description
1 polymer ?
#
loop_
_entity_poly.entity_id
_entity_poly.type
_entity_poly.pdbx_seq_one_letter_code
_entity_poly.pdbx_strand_id
1 'polypeptide(L)'
;IGYWLGSTPVKQESFKFLGTLVSAATVGAVIFILNDTYGFSTDSPNPLAAPQANAMVAVIHPLMSKGANISWMLYIVGAVLALLLNAMGISPLAFALGMYLPLELNTPLLVGGLVAWYVRSRSKDEKLNDARTSRGTLIASGFLAGGALFGVFGAMMKFVGFDFFNAAWHTTSYAETLAIAMFLALVVYTIWDSLRAKIED
;
A
#
# COMPACT_ATOMS: atom_id res chain seq x y z
N ILE A 1 22.93 19.11 4.29
CA ILE A 1 23.72 18.09 3.56
C ILE A 1 24.41 18.71 2.33
N GLY A 2 23.70 19.23 1.32
CA GLY A 2 24.35 19.75 0.11
C GLY A 2 25.26 20.99 0.29
N TYR A 3 24.92 21.93 1.17
CA TYR A 3 25.82 23.04 1.53
C TYR A 3 27.12 22.56 2.20
N TRP A 4 27.02 21.50 3.00
CA TRP A 4 28.14 20.86 3.69
C TRP A 4 29.01 20.01 2.75
N LEU A 5 28.46 19.60 1.61
CA LEU A 5 29.15 18.90 0.51
C LEU A 5 29.72 19.87 -0.55
N GLY A 6 29.66 21.19 -0.32
CA GLY A 6 30.20 22.20 -1.24
C GLY A 6 29.36 22.45 -2.50
N SER A 7 28.11 21.97 -2.53
CA SER A 7 27.22 22.13 -3.66
C SER A 7 26.50 23.49 -3.65
N THR A 8 26.52 24.23 -4.77
CA THR A 8 25.81 25.51 -4.89
C THR A 8 24.28 25.30 -4.85
N PRO A 9 23.52 26.18 -4.17
CA PRO A 9 22.06 26.05 -4.01
C PRO A 9 21.31 25.84 -5.33
N VAL A 10 21.72 26.56 -6.38
CA VAL A 10 21.13 26.47 -7.72
C VAL A 10 21.26 25.08 -8.31
N LYS A 11 22.42 24.43 -8.16
CA LYS A 11 22.62 23.06 -8.69
C LYS A 11 21.73 22.06 -7.96
N GLN A 12 21.59 22.17 -6.64
CA GLN A 12 20.72 21.26 -5.87
C GLN A 12 19.25 21.39 -6.28
N GLU A 13 18.79 22.61 -6.52
CA GLU A 13 17.42 22.86 -6.95
C GLU A 13 17.18 22.31 -8.37
N SER A 14 18.07 22.57 -9.32
CA SER A 14 17.96 22.01 -10.68
C SER A 14 17.95 20.48 -10.68
N PHE A 15 18.80 19.83 -9.89
CA PHE A 15 18.81 18.36 -9.78
C PHE A 15 17.56 17.81 -9.09
N LYS A 16 16.96 18.55 -8.14
CA LYS A 16 15.67 18.18 -7.54
C LYS A 16 14.54 18.26 -8.58
N PHE A 17 14.46 19.35 -9.35
CA PHE A 17 13.47 19.49 -10.42
C PHE A 17 13.63 18.42 -11.51
N LEU A 18 14.86 18.18 -11.95
CA LEU A 18 15.17 17.13 -12.92
C LEU A 18 14.79 15.75 -12.37
N GLY A 19 15.12 15.46 -11.10
CA GLY A 19 14.75 14.23 -10.43
C GLY A 19 13.24 14.03 -10.37
N THR A 20 12.47 15.06 -10.04
CA THR A 20 11.01 15.00 -10.04
C THR A 20 10.43 14.78 -11.44
N LEU A 21 10.97 15.45 -12.46
CA LEU A 21 10.52 15.26 -13.85
C LEU A 21 10.79 13.84 -14.35
N VAL A 22 12.00 13.33 -14.15
CA VAL A 22 12.38 11.96 -14.55
C VAL A 22 11.54 10.93 -13.78
N SER A 23 11.29 11.16 -12.49
CA SER A 23 10.43 10.28 -11.68
C SER A 23 8.99 10.29 -12.18
N ALA A 24 8.42 11.46 -12.47
CA ALA A 24 7.06 11.58 -13.00
C ALA A 24 6.91 10.91 -14.36
N ALA A 25 7.88 11.09 -15.27
CA ALA A 25 7.88 10.42 -16.57
C ALA A 25 7.95 8.90 -16.43
N THR A 26 8.82 8.41 -15.53
CA THR A 26 8.98 6.97 -15.29
C THR A 26 7.71 6.36 -14.69
N VAL A 27 7.08 7.03 -13.70
CA VAL A 27 5.82 6.59 -13.11
C VAL A 27 4.71 6.56 -14.16
N GLY A 28 4.61 7.59 -15.01
CA GLY A 28 3.65 7.62 -16.12
C GLY A 28 3.83 6.44 -17.09
N ALA A 29 5.08 6.14 -17.46
CA ALA A 29 5.39 5.00 -18.32
C ALA A 29 5.04 3.65 -17.67
N VAL A 30 5.36 3.46 -16.39
CA VAL A 30 5.02 2.24 -15.64
C VAL A 30 3.51 2.06 -15.52
N ILE A 31 2.76 3.14 -15.24
CA ILE A 31 1.29 3.10 -15.20
C ILE A 31 0.74 2.69 -16.57
N PHE A 32 1.27 3.23 -17.67
CA PHE A 32 0.85 2.84 -19.01
C PHE A 32 1.08 1.34 -19.28
N ILE A 33 2.27 0.82 -18.95
CA ILE A 33 2.61 -0.60 -19.11
C ILE A 33 1.69 -1.49 -18.25
N LEU A 34 1.45 -1.11 -16.99
CA LEU A 34 0.56 -1.84 -16.09
C LEU A 34 -0.89 -1.86 -16.60
N ASN A 35 -1.36 -0.74 -17.15
CA ASN A 35 -2.69 -0.66 -17.75
C ASN A 35 -2.82 -1.61 -18.95
N ASP A 36 -1.81 -1.65 -19.82
CA ASP A 36 -1.85 -2.51 -21.02
C ASP A 36 -1.71 -4.01 -20.67
N THR A 37 -0.92 -4.33 -19.63
CA THR A 37 -0.57 -5.72 -19.28
C THR A 37 -1.58 -6.41 -18.36
N TYR A 38 -2.20 -5.65 -17.46
CA TYR A 38 -3.13 -6.17 -16.44
C TYR A 38 -4.50 -5.47 -16.45
N GLY A 39 -4.57 -4.23 -16.93
CA GLY A 39 -5.78 -3.41 -16.90
C GLY A 39 -6.08 -2.86 -15.50
N PHE A 40 -6.48 -1.58 -15.44
CA PHE A 40 -7.02 -0.98 -14.21
C PHE A 40 -8.56 -0.94 -14.19
N SER A 41 -9.21 -1.30 -15.29
CA SER A 41 -10.67 -1.31 -15.45
C SER A 41 -11.24 -2.69 -15.16
N THR A 42 -12.49 -2.74 -14.66
CA THR A 42 -13.23 -3.97 -14.33
C THR A 42 -13.47 -4.92 -15.51
N ASP A 43 -13.17 -4.50 -16.74
CA ASP A 43 -13.34 -5.29 -17.97
C ASP A 43 -12.15 -6.22 -18.28
N SER A 44 -11.07 -6.19 -17.48
CA SER A 44 -9.91 -7.08 -17.64
C SER A 44 -10.06 -8.36 -16.80
N PRO A 45 -9.49 -9.52 -17.22
CA PRO A 45 -9.69 -10.81 -16.52
C PRO A 45 -9.11 -10.88 -15.10
N ASN A 46 -8.10 -10.04 -14.78
CA ASN A 46 -7.50 -9.87 -13.44
C ASN A 46 -6.94 -8.44 -13.34
N PRO A 47 -7.81 -7.44 -13.14
CA PRO A 47 -7.37 -6.06 -13.08
C PRO A 47 -6.53 -5.84 -11.82
N LEU A 48 -5.55 -4.93 -11.89
CA LEU A 48 -4.85 -4.49 -10.69
C LEU A 48 -5.88 -3.81 -9.77
N ALA A 49 -6.29 -4.52 -8.74
CA ALA A 49 -7.22 -3.99 -7.75
C ALA A 49 -6.54 -2.84 -7.02
N ALA A 50 -6.93 -1.61 -7.35
CA ALA A 50 -6.56 -0.40 -6.63
C ALA A 50 -7.80 0.20 -5.96
N PRO A 51 -8.36 -0.41 -4.89
CA PRO A 51 -9.58 0.07 -4.26
C PRO A 51 -9.49 1.56 -3.91
N GLN A 52 -8.42 1.99 -3.24
CA GLN A 52 -8.33 3.40 -2.81
C GLN A 52 -8.37 4.38 -4.00
N ALA A 53 -7.77 4.01 -5.13
CA ALA A 53 -7.85 4.81 -6.36
C ALA A 53 -9.26 4.78 -6.95
N ASN A 54 -9.91 3.61 -6.99
CA ASN A 54 -11.28 3.44 -7.49
C ASN A 54 -12.30 4.24 -6.67
N ALA A 55 -12.14 4.31 -5.34
CA ALA A 55 -12.96 5.17 -4.48
C ALA A 55 -12.79 6.66 -4.82
N MET A 56 -11.55 7.12 -5.00
CA MET A 56 -11.28 8.52 -5.38
C MET A 56 -11.84 8.86 -6.76
N VAL A 57 -11.72 7.94 -7.73
CA VAL A 57 -12.36 8.07 -9.04
C VAL A 57 -13.89 8.14 -8.90
N ALA A 58 -14.50 7.30 -8.06
CA ALA A 58 -15.95 7.32 -7.84
C ALA A 58 -16.45 8.63 -7.20
N VAL A 59 -15.62 9.33 -6.41
CA VAL A 59 -15.94 10.66 -5.88
C VAL A 59 -15.72 11.76 -6.91
N ILE A 60 -14.66 11.66 -7.71
CA ILE A 60 -14.27 12.68 -8.70
C ILE A 60 -15.14 12.63 -9.95
N HIS A 61 -15.53 11.45 -10.43
CA HIS A 61 -16.27 11.27 -11.68
C HIS A 61 -17.62 12.03 -11.68
N PRO A 62 -18.43 12.02 -10.60
CA PRO A 62 -19.59 12.90 -10.48
C PRO A 62 -19.23 14.40 -10.51
N LEU A 63 -18.05 14.82 -10.07
CA LEU A 63 -17.66 16.24 -10.12
C LEU A 63 -17.16 16.67 -11.51
N MET A 64 -16.64 15.73 -12.31
CA MET A 64 -16.11 15.98 -13.64
C MET A 64 -17.15 15.84 -14.76
N SER A 65 -18.22 15.08 -14.55
CA SER A 65 -19.28 14.90 -15.55
C SER A 65 -20.29 16.05 -15.54
N LYS A 66 -20.47 16.70 -16.70
CA LYS A 66 -21.51 17.74 -16.88
C LYS A 66 -22.90 17.11 -16.67
N GLY A 67 -23.59 17.53 -15.61
CA GLY A 67 -24.95 17.07 -15.27
C GLY A 67 -25.02 15.92 -14.27
N ALA A 68 -23.93 15.58 -13.58
CA ALA A 68 -23.95 14.52 -12.57
C ALA A 68 -24.84 14.88 -11.38
N ASN A 69 -25.69 13.94 -10.99
CA ASN A 69 -26.55 14.04 -9.81
C ASN A 69 -25.73 13.64 -8.58
N ILE A 70 -24.95 14.58 -8.03
CA ILE A 70 -24.20 14.36 -6.80
C ILE A 70 -25.22 14.16 -5.67
N SER A 71 -25.30 12.95 -5.15
CA SER A 71 -26.18 12.64 -4.01
C SER A 71 -25.60 13.22 -2.73
N TRP A 72 -25.72 14.55 -2.55
CA TRP A 72 -25.26 15.30 -1.39
C TRP A 72 -25.79 14.73 -0.07
N MET A 73 -26.98 14.12 -0.11
CA MET A 73 -27.56 13.44 1.04
C MET A 73 -26.66 12.32 1.56
N LEU A 74 -26.05 11.51 0.68
CA LEU A 74 -25.14 10.44 1.09
C LEU A 74 -23.84 10.99 1.69
N TYR A 75 -23.32 12.10 1.16
CA TYR A 75 -22.13 12.77 1.72
C TYR A 75 -22.41 13.34 3.12
N ILE A 76 -23.58 13.95 3.32
CA ILE A 76 -23.97 14.48 4.64
C ILE A 76 -24.19 13.34 5.64
N VAL A 77 -24.85 12.25 5.23
CA VAL A 77 -24.99 11.05 6.07
C VAL A 77 -23.63 10.48 6.46
N GLY A 78 -22.70 10.38 5.50
CA GLY A 78 -21.32 9.96 5.76
C GLY A 78 -20.59 10.89 6.74
N ALA A 79 -20.77 12.21 6.62
CA ALA A 79 -20.18 13.20 7.52
C ALA A 79 -20.75 13.08 8.95
N VAL A 80 -22.06 12.92 9.09
CA VAL A 80 -22.72 12.70 10.39
C VAL A 80 -22.23 11.39 11.02
N LEU A 81 -22.15 10.32 10.24
CA LEU A 81 -21.64 9.03 10.70
C LEU A 81 -20.17 9.14 11.13
N ALA A 82 -19.34 9.87 10.40
CA ALA A 82 -17.95 10.13 10.78
C ALA A 82 -17.83 10.92 12.09
N LEU A 83 -18.69 11.92 12.31
CA LEU A 83 -18.73 12.66 13.57
C LEU A 83 -19.14 11.75 14.74
N LEU A 84 -20.15 10.89 14.54
CA LEU A 84 -20.59 9.93 15.56
C LEU A 84 -19.49 8.92 15.91
N LEU A 85 -18.82 8.35 14.90
CA LEU A 85 -17.69 7.43 15.11
C LEU A 85 -16.55 8.11 15.88
N ASN A 86 -16.20 9.34 15.48
CA ASN A 86 -15.17 10.11 16.16
C ASN A 86 -15.55 10.41 17.61
N ALA A 87 -16.83 10.71 17.89
CA ALA A 87 -17.33 10.91 19.25
C ALA A 87 -17.27 9.63 20.11
N MET A 88 -17.38 8.44 19.48
CA MET A 88 -17.19 7.14 20.13
C MET A 88 -15.71 6.73 20.26
N GLY A 89 -14.76 7.56 19.80
CA GLY A 89 -13.33 7.25 19.82
C GLY A 89 -12.90 6.23 18.75
N ILE A 90 -13.78 5.91 17.79
CA ILE A 90 -13.48 5.03 16.66
C ILE A 90 -13.01 5.90 15.49
N SER A 91 -11.86 5.58 14.91
CA SER A 91 -11.38 6.29 13.72
C SER A 91 -12.35 6.09 12.54
N PRO A 92 -13.00 7.14 12.04
CA PRO A 92 -13.93 7.02 10.91
C PRO A 92 -13.25 6.52 9.64
N LEU A 93 -11.97 6.87 9.48
CA LEU A 93 -11.15 6.49 8.34
C LEU A 93 -10.86 4.99 8.35
N ALA A 94 -10.45 4.43 9.50
CA ALA A 94 -10.20 2.99 9.62
C ALA A 94 -11.49 2.18 9.42
N PHE A 95 -12.61 2.67 9.94
CA PHE A 95 -13.93 2.05 9.75
C PHE A 95 -14.37 2.04 8.28
N ALA A 96 -14.30 3.19 7.60
CA ALA A 96 -14.65 3.31 6.19
C ALA A 96 -13.75 2.46 5.29
N LEU A 97 -12.43 2.44 5.57
CA LEU A 97 -11.49 1.56 4.86
C LEU A 97 -11.84 0.08 5.06
N GLY A 98 -12.19 -0.33 6.28
CA GLY A 98 -12.56 -1.71 6.58
C GLY A 98 -13.85 -2.17 5.88
N MET A 99 -14.83 -1.28 5.71
CA MET A 99 -16.04 -1.56 4.94
C MET A 99 -15.79 -1.63 3.42
N TYR A 100 -14.78 -0.91 2.96
CA TYR A 100 -14.51 -0.72 1.55
C TYR A 100 -13.54 -1.75 0.96
N LEU A 101 -12.59 -2.27 1.76
CA LEU A 101 -11.60 -3.22 1.29
C LEU A 101 -12.20 -4.63 1.12
N PRO A 102 -11.94 -5.31 -0.01
CA PRO A 102 -12.32 -6.72 -0.17
C PRO A 102 -11.64 -7.59 0.89
N LEU A 103 -12.28 -8.71 1.25
CA LEU A 103 -11.81 -9.61 2.31
C LEU A 103 -10.36 -10.09 2.11
N GLU A 104 -9.96 -10.29 0.87
CA GLU A 104 -8.61 -10.67 0.48
C GLU A 104 -7.55 -9.65 0.92
N LEU A 105 -7.89 -8.36 0.99
CA LEU A 105 -7.01 -7.29 1.48
C LEU A 105 -7.21 -6.99 2.96
N ASN A 106 -8.42 -7.19 3.49
CA ASN A 106 -8.72 -6.92 4.90
C ASN A 106 -8.06 -7.95 5.84
N THR A 107 -8.00 -9.23 5.44
CA THR A 107 -7.44 -10.29 6.28
C THR A 107 -5.94 -10.10 6.56
N PRO A 108 -5.08 -9.82 5.56
CA PRO A 108 -3.67 -9.49 5.81
C PRO A 108 -3.50 -8.19 6.61
N LEU A 109 -4.36 -7.19 6.38
CA LEU A 109 -4.34 -5.93 7.14
C LEU A 109 -4.63 -6.17 8.63
N LEU A 110 -5.63 -7.01 8.94
CA LEU A 110 -5.97 -7.40 10.29
C LEU A 110 -4.82 -8.17 10.95
N VAL A 111 -4.21 -9.11 10.25
CA VAL A 111 -3.02 -9.83 10.75
C VAL A 111 -1.87 -8.85 11.03
N GLY A 112 -1.60 -7.90 10.13
CA GLY A 112 -0.61 -6.85 10.34
C GLY A 112 -0.90 -5.98 11.58
N GLY A 113 -2.18 -5.62 11.79
CA GLY A 113 -2.63 -4.92 12.99
C GLY A 113 -2.43 -5.73 14.27
N LEU A 114 -2.72 -7.03 14.24
CA LEU A 114 -2.46 -7.95 15.36
C LEU A 114 -0.97 -8.08 15.65
N VAL A 115 -0.13 -8.14 14.62
CA VAL A 115 1.34 -8.15 14.75
C VAL A 115 1.83 -6.85 15.39
N ALA A 116 1.35 -5.70 14.94
CA ALA A 116 1.71 -4.39 15.51
C ALA A 116 1.28 -4.27 16.98
N TRP A 117 0.05 -4.70 17.30
CA TRP A 117 -0.43 -4.77 18.68
C TRP A 117 0.44 -5.71 19.53
N TYR A 118 0.76 -6.90 19.01
CA TYR A 118 1.60 -7.87 19.69
C TYR A 118 2.99 -7.33 19.97
N VAL A 119 3.64 -6.67 19.00
CA VAL A 119 4.97 -6.06 19.18
C VAL A 119 4.93 -4.96 20.23
N ARG A 120 3.88 -4.12 20.21
CA ARG A 120 3.70 -3.00 21.15
C ARG A 120 3.36 -3.44 22.57
N SER A 121 2.74 -4.60 22.76
CA SER A 121 2.31 -5.09 24.09
C SER A 121 3.40 -5.85 24.87
N ARG A 122 4.63 -5.99 24.34
CA ARG A 122 5.68 -6.83 24.95
C ARG A 122 6.53 -6.17 26.02
N SER A 123 6.69 -4.85 26.04
CA SER A 123 7.46 -4.15 27.08
C SER A 123 6.57 -3.25 27.93
N LYS A 124 7.00 -3.02 29.18
CA LYS A 124 6.46 -1.95 30.03
C LYS A 124 7.14 -0.60 29.77
N ASP A 125 8.29 -0.62 29.10
CA ASP A 125 9.04 0.57 28.75
C ASP A 125 8.54 1.13 27.42
N GLU A 126 7.99 2.34 27.46
CA GLU A 126 7.39 3.04 26.33
C GLU A 126 8.42 3.28 25.21
N LYS A 127 9.65 3.66 25.58
CA LYS A 127 10.72 3.94 24.61
C LYS A 127 11.14 2.71 23.82
N LEU A 128 11.18 1.54 24.48
CA LEU A 128 11.52 0.28 23.81
C LEU A 128 10.39 -0.18 22.88
N ASN A 129 9.12 0.03 23.27
CA ASN A 129 7.99 -0.33 22.41
C ASN A 129 7.90 0.57 21.17
N ASP A 130 8.22 1.85 21.30
CA ASP A 130 8.24 2.78 20.18
C ASP A 130 9.37 2.45 19.19
N ALA A 131 10.57 2.12 19.68
CA ALA A 131 11.68 1.66 18.84
C ALA A 131 11.32 0.37 18.07
N ARG A 132 10.69 -0.60 18.75
CA ARG A 132 10.21 -1.85 18.12
C ARG A 132 9.12 -1.61 17.07
N THR A 133 8.18 -0.70 17.36
CA THR A 133 7.10 -0.34 16.43
C THR A 133 7.65 0.38 15.20
N SER A 134 8.62 1.28 15.40
CA SER A 134 9.28 2.01 14.32
C SER A 134 10.07 1.05 13.41
N ARG A 135 10.82 0.12 14.00
CA ARG A 135 11.52 -0.94 13.26
C ARG A 135 10.55 -1.85 12.51
N GLY A 136 9.44 -2.26 13.13
CA GLY A 136 8.39 -3.03 12.47
C GLY A 136 7.78 -2.28 11.28
N THR A 137 7.56 -0.97 11.42
CA THR A 137 7.08 -0.10 10.33
C THR A 137 8.11 0.01 9.20
N LEU A 138 9.41 0.08 9.51
CA LEU A 138 10.49 0.09 8.53
C LEU A 138 10.56 -1.23 7.73
N ILE A 139 10.42 -2.38 8.40
CA ILE A 139 10.39 -3.68 7.72
C ILE A 139 9.15 -3.79 6.82
N ALA A 140 7.98 -3.40 7.33
CA ALA A 140 6.73 -3.43 6.58
C ALA A 140 6.80 -2.55 5.32
N SER A 141 7.39 -1.34 5.41
CA SER A 141 7.58 -0.49 4.24
C SER A 141 8.59 -1.08 3.25
N GLY A 142 9.62 -1.77 3.74
CA GLY A 142 10.54 -2.56 2.92
C GLY A 142 9.85 -3.67 2.14
N PHE A 143 8.95 -4.43 2.77
CA PHE A 143 8.15 -5.45 2.08
C PHE A 143 7.18 -4.86 1.06
N LEU A 144 6.54 -3.74 1.40
CA LEU A 144 5.66 -3.03 0.46
C LEU A 144 6.43 -2.52 -0.76
N ALA A 145 7.61 -1.92 -0.56
CA ALA A 145 8.47 -1.48 -1.64
C ALA A 145 9.00 -2.65 -2.49
N GLY A 146 9.46 -3.74 -1.85
CA GLY A 146 9.91 -4.94 -2.54
C GLY A 146 8.82 -5.58 -3.39
N GLY A 147 7.61 -5.75 -2.84
CA GLY A 147 6.46 -6.28 -3.56
C GLY A 147 6.10 -5.42 -4.78
N ALA A 148 6.09 -4.10 -4.63
CA ALA A 148 5.84 -3.17 -5.74
C ALA A 148 6.91 -3.28 -6.84
N LEU A 149 8.20 -3.33 -6.48
CA LEU A 149 9.30 -3.46 -7.44
C LEU A 149 9.21 -4.76 -8.25
N PHE A 150 8.97 -5.89 -7.58
CA PHE A 150 8.81 -7.18 -8.27
C PHE A 150 7.51 -7.24 -9.10
N GLY A 151 6.44 -6.58 -8.66
CA GLY A 151 5.21 -6.44 -9.44
C GLY A 151 5.42 -5.68 -10.75
N VAL A 152 6.12 -4.54 -10.71
CA VAL A 152 6.49 -3.77 -11.91
C VAL A 152 7.44 -4.56 -12.81
N PHE A 153 8.42 -5.24 -12.23
CA PHE A 153 9.33 -6.11 -13.00
C PHE A 153 8.58 -7.24 -13.72
N GLY A 154 7.63 -7.90 -13.03
CA GLY A 154 6.77 -8.91 -13.62
C GLY A 154 5.90 -8.36 -14.75
N ALA A 155 5.34 -7.15 -14.59
CA ALA A 155 4.60 -6.46 -15.64
C ALA A 155 5.46 -6.20 -16.88
N MET A 156 6.69 -5.70 -16.69
CA MET A 156 7.60 -5.46 -17.81
C MET A 156 7.97 -6.75 -18.56
N MET A 157 8.22 -7.86 -17.86
CA MET A 157 8.52 -9.14 -18.51
C MET A 157 7.34 -9.64 -19.35
N LYS A 158 6.12 -9.56 -18.79
CA LYS A 158 4.90 -9.95 -19.51
C LYS A 158 4.62 -9.05 -20.70
N PHE A 159 4.89 -7.74 -20.59
CA PHE A 159 4.81 -6.79 -21.71
C PHE A 159 5.77 -7.11 -22.85
N VAL A 160 6.98 -7.62 -22.54
CA VAL A 160 7.98 -8.06 -23.54
C VAL A 160 7.68 -9.47 -24.09
N GLY A 161 6.61 -10.13 -23.63
CA GLY A 161 6.16 -11.43 -24.13
C GLY A 161 6.71 -12.65 -23.39
N PHE A 162 7.44 -12.45 -22.28
CA PHE A 162 7.87 -13.53 -21.40
C PHE A 162 6.87 -13.70 -20.26
N ASP A 163 5.92 -14.62 -20.44
CA ASP A 163 4.97 -14.98 -19.38
C ASP A 163 5.50 -16.19 -18.57
N PHE A 164 6.09 -15.91 -17.42
CA PHE A 164 6.50 -16.93 -16.44
C PHE A 164 5.33 -17.36 -15.53
N PHE A 165 4.12 -16.85 -15.74
CA PHE A 165 2.95 -17.20 -14.94
C PHE A 165 2.44 -18.59 -15.32
N ASN A 166 2.75 -19.57 -14.47
CA ASN A 166 2.22 -20.93 -14.63
C ASN A 166 0.80 -21.02 -14.05
N ALA A 167 -0.20 -20.73 -14.89
CA ALA A 167 -1.62 -20.79 -14.51
C ALA A 167 -2.06 -22.19 -14.03
N ALA A 168 -1.46 -23.27 -14.55
CA ALA A 168 -1.78 -24.64 -14.13
C ALA A 168 -1.28 -24.95 -12.72
N TRP A 169 -0.14 -24.36 -12.33
CA TRP A 169 0.37 -24.50 -10.97
C TRP A 169 -0.38 -23.61 -9.98
N HIS A 170 -0.77 -22.40 -10.38
CA HIS A 170 -1.49 -21.43 -9.53
C HIS A 170 -2.83 -21.97 -8.99
N THR A 171 -3.52 -22.83 -9.75
CA THR A 171 -4.79 -23.45 -9.34
C THR A 171 -4.61 -24.70 -8.47
N THR A 172 -3.37 -25.14 -8.25
CA THR A 172 -3.08 -26.35 -7.48
C THR A 172 -3.00 -26.04 -5.98
N SER A 173 -3.48 -26.97 -5.14
CA SER A 173 -3.43 -26.85 -3.67
C SER A 173 -2.02 -26.64 -3.10
N TYR A 174 -0.97 -27.07 -3.81
CA TYR A 174 0.42 -26.82 -3.45
C TYR A 174 0.80 -25.32 -3.52
N ALA A 175 0.24 -24.57 -4.48
CA ALA A 175 0.50 -23.13 -4.59
C ALA A 175 -0.12 -22.36 -3.43
N GLU A 176 -1.35 -22.72 -3.03
CA GLU A 176 -2.03 -22.15 -1.87
C GLU A 176 -1.28 -22.45 -0.56
N THR A 177 -0.85 -23.70 -0.38
CA THR A 177 -0.06 -24.10 0.81
C THR A 177 1.26 -23.33 0.88
N LEU A 178 1.95 -23.16 -0.25
CA LEU A 178 3.19 -22.38 -0.31
C LEU A 178 2.93 -20.90 0.01
N ALA A 179 1.87 -20.31 -0.53
CA ALA A 179 1.51 -18.92 -0.25
C ALA A 179 1.27 -18.69 1.25
N ILE A 180 0.52 -19.59 1.91
CA ILE A 180 0.29 -19.53 3.36
C ILE A 180 1.60 -19.70 4.13
N ALA A 181 2.44 -20.67 3.75
CA ALA A 181 3.72 -20.91 4.41
C ALA A 181 4.66 -19.69 4.30
N MET A 182 4.74 -19.07 3.12
CA MET A 182 5.54 -17.86 2.90
C MET A 182 4.98 -16.66 3.66
N PHE A 183 3.65 -16.49 3.69
CA PHE A 183 3.01 -15.44 4.47
C PHE A 183 3.32 -15.57 5.97
N LEU A 184 3.19 -16.78 6.53
CA LEU A 184 3.54 -17.05 7.93
C LEU A 184 5.04 -16.81 8.19
N ALA A 185 5.92 -17.20 7.27
CA ALA A 185 7.35 -16.94 7.39
C ALA A 185 7.66 -15.44 7.48
N LEU A 186 7.02 -14.62 6.64
CA LEU A 186 7.17 -13.15 6.68
C LEU A 186 6.62 -12.55 7.98
N VAL A 187 5.48 -13.04 8.48
CA VAL A 187 4.92 -12.62 9.77
C VAL A 187 5.88 -12.94 10.92
N VAL A 188 6.38 -14.17 10.98
CA VAL A 188 7.34 -14.61 12.01
C VAL A 188 8.63 -13.80 11.93
N TYR A 189 9.16 -13.58 10.73
CA TYR A 189 10.34 -12.75 10.52
C TYR A 189 10.13 -11.32 11.01
N THR A 190 8.99 -10.71 10.67
CA THR A 190 8.64 -9.35 11.10
C THR A 190 8.59 -9.25 12.61
N ILE A 191 7.94 -10.19 13.29
CA ILE A 191 7.88 -10.24 14.76
C ILE A 191 9.28 -10.40 15.34
N TRP A 192 10.06 -11.36 14.83
CA TRP A 192 11.38 -11.67 15.35
C TRP A 192 12.36 -10.51 15.22
N ASP A 193 12.39 -9.84 14.06
CA ASP A 193 13.29 -8.72 13.82
C ASP A 193 12.82 -7.45 14.55
N SER A 194 11.51 -7.19 14.59
CA SER A 194 10.95 -6.05 15.34
C SER A 194 11.27 -6.15 16.82
N LEU A 195 11.23 -7.35 17.42
CA LEU A 195 11.54 -7.55 18.84
C LEU A 195 13.03 -7.40 19.18
N ARG A 196 13.93 -7.46 18.20
CA ARG A 196 15.37 -7.24 18.35
C ARG A 196 15.78 -5.77 18.41
N ALA A 197 14.85 -4.83 18.19
CA ALA A 197 15.14 -3.41 18.34
C ALA A 197 15.61 -3.09 19.76
N LYS A 198 16.64 -2.25 19.85
CA LYS A 198 17.16 -1.70 21.11
C LYS A 198 16.70 -0.25 21.26
N ILE A 199 16.82 0.29 22.48
CA ILE A 199 16.42 1.67 22.81
C ILE A 199 17.27 2.73 22.07
N GLU A 200 18.43 2.32 21.55
CA GLU A 200 19.39 3.19 20.86
C GLU A 200 19.18 3.29 19.34
N ASP A 201 18.25 2.50 18.76
CA ASP A 201 17.89 2.49 17.33
C ASP A 201 16.66 3.37 17.03
#